data_AF-A0A967GRV8-F1
#
_entry.id   AF-A0A967GRV8-F1
#
_cell.length_a   1.000
_cell.length_b   1.000
_cell.length_c   1.000
_cell.angle_alpha   90.00
_cell.angle_beta   90.00
_cell.angle_gamma   90.00
#
_symmetry.space_group_name_H-M   'P 1'
#
loop_
_entity.id
_entity.type
_entity.pdbx_description
1 polymer ?
#
loop_
_entity_poly.entity_id
_entity_poly.type
_entity_poly.pdbx_seq_one_letter_code
_entity_poly.pdbx_strand_id
1 'polypeptide(L)' 'SSPDEAVRAKGLGLLRQNIRDTHRLGGSAVLLVPGKVSGANETHDQVWHRSIAEVRKVLPLASRLGVRILIETVWN' A
#
# COMPACT_ATOMS: atom_id res chain seq x y z
N SER A 1 -5.51 4.50 1.41
CA SER A 1 -6.38 5.41 0.63
C SER A 1 -6.89 6.65 1.36
N SER A 2 -6.51 6.97 2.62
CA SER A 2 -7.10 8.13 3.34
C SER A 2 -7.07 9.44 2.52
N PRO A 3 -8.12 10.29 2.55
CA PRO A 3 -8.05 11.63 1.96
C PRO A 3 -7.02 12.52 2.66
N ASP A 4 -6.71 12.25 3.92
CA ASP A 4 -5.65 12.92 4.69
C ASP A 4 -4.25 12.45 4.26
N GLU A 5 -3.42 13.39 3.81
CA GLU A 5 -2.04 13.14 3.38
C GLU A 5 -1.14 12.61 4.49
N ALA A 6 -1.28 13.10 5.73
CA ALA A 6 -0.47 12.63 6.85
C ALA A 6 -0.74 11.14 7.15
N VAL A 7 -2.02 10.74 7.07
CA VAL A 7 -2.41 9.33 7.23
C VAL A 7 -1.85 8.49 6.07
N ARG A 8 -1.89 8.98 4.82
CA ARG A 8 -1.26 8.28 3.69
C ARG A 8 0.25 8.14 3.84
N ALA A 9 0.94 9.19 4.26
CA ALA A 9 2.37 9.19 4.50
C ALA A 9 2.77 8.17 5.57
N LYS A 10 1.99 8.07 6.66
CA LYS A 10 2.17 7.02 7.68
C LYS A 10 2.00 5.62 7.08
N GLY A 11 0.96 5.39 6.29
CA GLY A 11 0.73 4.11 5.60
C GLY A 11 1.88 3.74 4.65
N LEU A 12 2.40 4.70 3.89
CA LEU A 12 3.58 4.52 3.05
C LEU A 12 4.81 4.12 3.87
N GLY A 13 5.03 4.79 5.01
CA GLY A 13 6.13 4.47 5.94
C GLY A 13 6.05 3.03 6.44
N LEU A 14 4.86 2.58 6.86
CA LEU A 14 4.60 1.22 7.29
C LEU A 14 4.83 0.20 6.16
N LEU A 15 4.35 0.46 4.95
CA LEU A 15 4.58 -0.44 3.81
C LEU A 15 6.07 -0.58 3.48
N ARG A 16 6.84 0.52 3.53
CA ARG A 16 8.31 0.48 3.38
C ARG A 16 8.98 -0.36 4.47
N GLN A 17 8.49 -0.26 5.69
CA GLN A 17 9.00 -1.04 6.82
C GLN A 17 8.70 -2.54 6.63
N ASN A 18 7.45 -2.88 6.30
CA ASN A 18 7.04 -4.25 6.03
C ASN A 18 7.86 -4.89 4.90
N ILE A 19 8.13 -4.15 3.80
CA ILE A 19 9.01 -4.64 2.72
C ILE A 19 10.41 -4.98 3.23
N ARG A 20 11.01 -4.12 4.08
CA ARG A 20 12.34 -4.39 4.66
C ARG A 20 12.32 -5.59 5.60
N ASP A 21 11.28 -5.70 6.41
CA ASP A 21 11.17 -6.77 7.40
C ASP A 21 10.88 -8.11 6.75
N THR A 22 10.00 -8.15 5.74
CA THR A 22 9.79 -9.34 4.90
C THR A 22 11.10 -9.85 4.31
N HIS A 23 11.92 -8.98 3.73
CA HIS A 23 13.22 -9.36 3.20
C HIS A 23 14.16 -9.91 4.30
N ARG A 24 14.26 -9.22 5.44
CA ARG A 24 15.11 -9.63 6.58
C ARG A 24 14.72 -11.00 7.15
N LEU A 25 13.42 -11.31 7.12
CA LEU A 25 12.88 -12.58 7.61
C LEU A 25 12.91 -13.69 6.54
N GLY A 26 13.51 -13.45 5.37
CA GLY A 26 13.60 -14.43 4.27
C GLY A 26 12.29 -14.59 3.47
N GLY A 27 11.31 -13.73 3.68
CA GLY A 27 10.06 -13.69 2.92
C GLY A 27 10.22 -13.05 1.54
N SER A 28 9.23 -13.27 0.67
CA SER A 28 9.28 -12.82 -0.73
C SER A 28 8.08 -11.96 -1.17
N ALA A 29 7.11 -11.74 -0.27
CA ALA A 29 5.91 -10.98 -0.59
C ALA A 29 5.28 -10.30 0.64
N VAL A 30 4.61 -9.17 0.40
CA VAL A 30 3.69 -8.50 1.32
C VAL A 30 2.32 -8.40 0.67
N LEU A 31 1.27 -8.71 1.43
CA LEU A 31 -0.11 -8.47 1.02
C LEU A 31 -0.51 -7.03 1.37
N LEU A 32 -1.18 -6.34 0.45
CA LEU A 32 -1.67 -4.99 0.62
C LEU A 32 -3.12 -4.90 0.17
N VAL A 33 -4.00 -4.58 1.12
CA VAL A 33 -5.33 -4.04 0.81
C VAL A 33 -5.19 -2.54 0.56
N PRO A 34 -5.40 -2.03 -0.66
CA PRO A 34 -5.08 -0.64 -1.00
C PRO A 34 -6.00 0.35 -0.29
N GLY A 35 -7.22 -0.04 0.05
CA GLY A 35 -8.16 0.79 0.80
C GLY A 35 -9.55 0.17 0.83
N LYS A 36 -10.46 0.88 1.48
CA LYS A 36 -11.90 0.58 1.54
C LYS A 36 -12.67 1.89 1.36
N VAL A 37 -13.88 1.83 0.81
CA VAL A 37 -14.79 2.98 0.82
C VAL A 37 -15.32 3.13 2.24
N SER A 38 -15.08 4.30 2.86
CA SER A 38 -15.40 4.53 4.28
C SER A 38 -16.66 5.39 4.51
N GLY A 39 -17.35 5.84 3.46
CA GLY A 39 -18.59 6.61 3.57
C GLY A 39 -19.02 7.27 2.26
N ALA A 40 -20.13 7.99 2.30
CA ALA A 40 -20.75 8.60 1.11
C ALA A 40 -19.89 9.66 0.39
N ASN A 41 -18.85 10.16 1.06
CA ASN A 41 -17.97 11.21 0.52
C ASN A 41 -16.77 10.66 -0.26
N GLU A 42 -16.68 9.35 -0.49
CA GLU A 42 -15.66 8.81 -1.38
C GLU A 42 -16.15 7.69 -2.29
N THR A 43 -15.53 7.58 -3.47
CA THR A 43 -15.77 6.51 -4.43
C THR A 43 -14.62 5.52 -4.46
N HIS A 44 -14.88 4.33 -5.01
CA HIS A 44 -13.84 3.33 -5.23
C HIS A 44 -12.68 3.88 -6.07
N ASP A 45 -12.96 4.64 -7.12
CA ASP A 45 -11.93 5.24 -7.98
C ASP A 45 -11.03 6.22 -7.21
N GLN A 46 -11.64 7.06 -6.36
CA GLN A 46 -10.87 7.98 -5.51
C GLN A 46 -9.96 7.22 -4.54
N VAL A 47 -10.47 6.15 -3.93
CA VAL A 47 -9.71 5.23 -3.07
C VAL A 47 -8.54 4.61 -3.84
N TRP A 48 -8.81 4.08 -5.04
CA TRP A 48 -7.85 3.44 -5.92
C TRP A 48 -6.74 4.40 -6.36
N HIS A 49 -7.11 5.57 -6.88
CA HIS A 49 -6.15 6.57 -7.36
C HIS A 49 -5.20 7.03 -6.27
N ARG A 50 -5.72 7.33 -5.06
CA ARG A 50 -4.87 7.71 -3.93
C ARG A 50 -3.94 6.57 -3.51
N SER A 51 -4.40 5.33 -3.55
CA SER A 51 -3.59 4.18 -3.13
C SER A 51 -2.51 3.79 -4.13
N ILE A 52 -2.82 3.72 -5.42
CA ILE A 52 -1.84 3.37 -6.45
C ILE A 52 -0.74 4.44 -6.56
N ALA A 53 -1.05 5.70 -6.32
CA ALA A 53 -0.04 6.75 -6.22
C ALA A 53 1.00 6.46 -5.13
N GLU A 54 0.58 5.97 -3.95
CA GLU A 54 1.50 5.61 -2.86
C GLU A 54 2.25 4.28 -3.13
N VAL A 55 1.58 3.28 -3.70
CA VAL A 55 2.21 1.98 -4.06
C VAL A 55 3.36 2.19 -5.04
N ARG A 56 3.21 3.07 -6.03
CA ARG A 56 4.27 3.39 -6.99
C ARG A 56 5.56 3.89 -6.31
N LYS A 57 5.44 4.60 -5.19
CA LYS A 57 6.60 5.15 -4.45
C LYS A 57 7.45 4.08 -3.77
N VAL A 58 6.92 2.87 -3.56
CA VAL A 58 7.68 1.77 -2.91
C VAL A 58 8.25 0.75 -3.90
N LEU A 59 7.83 0.79 -5.17
CA LEU A 59 8.28 -0.17 -6.19
C LEU A 59 9.81 -0.26 -6.31
N PRO A 60 10.60 0.84 -6.28
CA PRO A 60 12.06 0.73 -6.33
C PRO A 60 12.67 -0.04 -5.16
N LEU A 61 12.12 0.12 -3.94
CA LEU A 61 12.58 -0.61 -2.75
C LEU A 61 12.19 -2.09 -2.83
N ALA A 62 10.93 -2.37 -3.18
CA ALA A 62 10.42 -3.72 -3.38
C ALA A 62 11.25 -4.49 -4.42
N SER A 63 11.53 -3.86 -5.56
CA SER A 63 12.38 -4.43 -6.62
C SER A 63 13.79 -4.72 -6.13
N ARG A 64 14.42 -3.79 -5.40
CA ARG A 64 15.79 -3.97 -4.88
C ARG A 64 15.89 -5.15 -3.91
N LEU A 65 14.86 -5.35 -3.08
CA LEU A 65 14.86 -6.39 -2.04
C LEU A 65 14.23 -7.71 -2.52
N GLY A 66 13.75 -7.79 -3.75
CA GLY A 66 13.09 -8.98 -4.29
C GLY A 66 11.75 -9.29 -3.64
N VAL A 67 11.06 -8.30 -3.08
CA VAL A 67 9.77 -8.46 -2.39
C VAL A 67 8.63 -8.03 -3.30
N ARG A 68 7.63 -8.91 -3.49
CA ARG A 68 6.42 -8.63 -4.27
C ARG A 68 5.35 -7.95 -3.41
N ILE A 69 4.62 -7.02 -3.99
CA ILE A 69 3.44 -6.42 -3.34
C ILE A 69 2.20 -7.07 -3.97
N LEU A 70 1.49 -7.87 -3.19
CA LEU A 70 0.28 -8.56 -3.62
C LEU A 70 -0.92 -7.66 -3.30
N ILE A 71 -1.57 -7.13 -4.33
CA ILE A 71 -2.74 -6.27 -4.17
C ILE A 71 -3.97 -7.15 -3.96
N GLU A 72 -4.64 -6.98 -2.83
CA GLU A 72 -5.93 -7.60 -2.55
C GLU A 72 -7.03 -6.54 -2.63
N THR A 73 -7.85 -6.62 -3.67
CA THR A 73 -9.07 -5.82 -3.77
C THR A 73 -10.15 -6.48 -2.92
N VAL A 74 -10.60 -5.80 -1.87
CA VAL A 74 -11.73 -6.24 -1.06
C VAL A 74 -12.97 -5.43 -1.42
N TRP A 75 -14.13 -6.09 -1.43
CA TRP A 75 -15.43 -5.46 -1.67
C TRP A 75 -15.93 -4.84 -0.37
N ASN A 76 -15.54 -3.59 -0.10
CA ASN A 76 -16.06 -2.76 1.01
C ASN A 76 -16.33 -1.33 0.53
#